data_AF-A0A2V2SLL3-F1
#
_entry.id   AF-A0A2V2SLL3-F1
#
_cell.length_a   1.000
_cell.length_b   1.000
_cell.length_c   1.000
_cell.angle_alpha   90.00
_cell.angle_beta   90.00
_cell.angle_gamma   90.00
#
_symmetry.space_group_name_H-M   'P 1'
#
loop_
_entity.id
_entity.type
_entity.pdbx_description
1 polymer ?
#
loop_
_entity_poly.entity_id
_entity_poly.type
_entity_poly.pdbx_seq_one_letter_code
_entity_poly.pdbx_strand_id
1 'polypeptide(L)'
;MTEGPHKRGFSIIELIGVMAVLAILAGAMAPAVLRQTDRAAKVRETANLSTMAATLTQYIIRSNTIPQLNNADPATDPNSWAQVIGSEMTMAPASIYRNSRGFVRIFMIDQSGWLAGNLPYIENQPPYGVMTAPTNCRVMILSTIDTALPSTLTNYPSSGGQAVFNDIWSTPYGSLPTNSIWSGASGYKGNYDDLLIQRINLDPLFHRVALVNGDTNLNGQGYYSANGGSPIAVPGGGTGFNAYHLDGTVLGLHFTNRVLMYKEVIRSDISRIFERGIWRDEIGIGIVSNGVPDFTVIAAAFFNAPSCPGAQWGATPRGVSDALGAFMYGYATWASENICFTNNGYSGSTANNNYGKFTPEFAMMQSALGAFTGANGGASLFNYPSTAVPGL
;
A
#
# COMPACT_ATOMS: atom_id res chain seq x y z
N MET A 1 82.27 1.21 -50.16
CA MET A 1 81.64 2.42 -49.60
C MET A 1 80.38 1.98 -48.88
N THR A 2 80.45 1.86 -47.55
CA THR A 2 79.28 1.56 -46.72
C THR A 2 79.26 2.62 -45.63
N GLU A 3 78.50 3.69 -45.88
CA GLU A 3 78.24 4.72 -44.88
C GLU A 3 77.39 4.11 -43.76
N GLY A 4 77.94 4.10 -42.55
CA GLY A 4 77.21 3.67 -41.37
C GLY A 4 76.10 4.67 -41.02
N PRO A 5 74.92 4.22 -40.58
CA PRO A 5 73.82 5.11 -40.26
C PRO A 5 74.17 6.01 -39.06
N HIS A 6 74.18 7.31 -39.30
CA HIS A 6 74.32 8.33 -38.26
C HIS A 6 73.13 8.25 -37.28
N LYS A 7 73.37 7.67 -36.10
CA LYS A 7 72.42 7.76 -34.98
C LYS A 7 72.39 9.21 -34.50
N ARG A 8 71.36 9.95 -34.88
CA ARG A 8 71.06 11.28 -34.33
C ARG A 8 70.64 11.10 -32.87
N GLY A 9 71.53 11.48 -31.95
CA GLY A 9 71.22 11.52 -30.52
C GLY A 9 70.37 12.76 -30.21
N PHE A 10 69.28 12.57 -29.48
CA PHE A 10 68.49 13.68 -28.93
C PHE A 10 69.37 14.53 -28.00
N SER A 11 69.30 15.85 -28.14
CA SER A 11 70.05 16.77 -27.29
C SER A 11 69.41 16.86 -25.89
N ILE A 12 70.24 17.03 -24.85
CA ILE A 12 69.77 17.25 -23.47
C ILE A 12 68.83 18.47 -23.40
N ILE A 13 69.07 19.50 -24.22
CA ILE A 13 68.21 20.70 -24.24
C ILE A 13 66.80 20.39 -24.78
N GLU A 14 66.70 19.45 -25.71
CA GLU A 14 65.45 19.01 -26.32
C GLU A 14 64.65 18.16 -25.32
N LEU A 15 65.32 17.32 -24.53
CA LEU A 15 64.73 16.58 -23.41
C LEU A 15 64.18 17.51 -22.32
N ILE A 16 64.95 18.54 -21.92
CA ILE A 16 64.51 19.52 -20.92
C ILE A 16 63.31 20.32 -21.44
N GLY A 17 63.32 20.72 -22.71
CA GLY A 17 62.19 21.39 -23.35
C GLY A 17 60.90 20.56 -23.32
N VAL A 18 60.98 19.28 -23.69
CA VAL A 18 59.83 18.36 -23.65
C VAL A 18 59.32 18.17 -22.23
N MET A 19 60.21 17.96 -21.26
CA MET A 19 59.83 17.80 -19.85
C MET A 19 59.17 19.06 -19.28
N ALA A 20 59.64 20.25 -19.64
CA ALA A 20 59.04 21.52 -19.23
C ALA A 20 57.61 21.67 -19.77
N VAL A 21 57.39 21.36 -21.04
CA VAL A 21 56.05 21.40 -21.66
C VAL A 21 55.11 20.38 -21.02
N LEU A 22 55.58 19.15 -20.77
CA LEU A 22 54.79 18.12 -20.08
C LEU A 22 54.44 18.53 -18.64
N ALA A 23 55.38 19.15 -17.91
CA ALA A 23 55.14 19.63 -16.56
C ALA A 23 54.07 20.73 -16.51
N ILE A 24 54.11 21.69 -17.45
CA ILE A 24 53.10 22.75 -17.56
C ILE A 24 51.73 22.16 -17.90
N LEU A 25 51.67 21.23 -18.86
CA LEU A 25 50.42 20.54 -19.23
C LEU A 25 49.84 19.75 -18.05
N ALA A 26 50.66 18.97 -17.36
CA ALA A 26 50.25 18.21 -16.18
C ALA A 26 49.72 19.12 -15.07
N GLY A 27 50.42 20.23 -14.80
CA GLY A 27 49.99 21.23 -13.82
C GLY A 27 48.65 21.88 -14.17
N ALA A 28 48.43 22.20 -15.45
CA ALA A 28 47.18 22.79 -15.92
C ALA A 28 45.99 21.81 -15.85
N MET A 29 46.22 20.50 -16.01
CA MET A 29 45.16 19.48 -15.98
C MET A 29 44.77 19.03 -14.57
N ALA A 30 45.67 19.12 -13.59
CA ALA A 30 45.44 18.59 -12.24
C ALA A 30 44.15 19.09 -11.57
N PRO A 31 43.80 20.40 -11.59
CA PRO A 31 42.56 20.88 -10.96
C PRO A 31 41.28 20.31 -11.59
N ALA A 32 41.29 20.07 -12.91
CA ALA A 32 40.14 19.51 -13.62
C ALA A 32 39.91 18.04 -13.25
N VAL A 33 40.99 17.25 -13.18
CA VAL A 33 40.94 15.83 -12.80
C VAL A 33 40.47 15.65 -11.36
N LEU A 34 40.92 16.49 -10.43
CA LEU A 34 40.48 16.46 -9.02
C LEU A 34 38.98 16.72 -8.91
N ARG A 35 38.48 17.80 -9.53
CA ARG A 35 37.04 18.12 -9.54
C ARG A 35 36.19 17.01 -10.17
N GLN A 36 36.68 16.37 -11.22
CA GLN A 36 35.97 15.25 -11.84
C GLN A 36 35.93 14.03 -10.91
N THR A 37 37.01 13.75 -10.20
CA THR A 37 37.11 12.65 -9.24
C THR A 37 36.17 12.88 -8.04
N ASP A 38 36.07 14.10 -7.54
CA ASP A 38 35.17 14.45 -6.43
C ASP A 38 33.70 14.37 -6.84
N ARG A 39 33.36 14.85 -8.05
CA ARG A 39 32.02 14.67 -8.62
C ARG A 39 31.67 13.19 -8.79
N ALA A 40 32.60 12.38 -9.29
CA ALA A 40 32.39 10.94 -9.43
C ALA A 40 32.19 10.26 -8.07
N ALA A 41 32.96 10.66 -7.05
CA ALA A 41 32.80 10.16 -5.68
C ALA A 41 31.44 10.55 -5.09
N LYS A 42 30.97 11.79 -5.31
CA LYS A 42 29.64 12.26 -4.91
C LYS A 42 28.53 11.43 -5.54
N VAL A 43 28.55 11.29 -6.87
CA VAL A 43 27.54 10.51 -7.61
C VAL A 43 27.51 9.07 -7.15
N ARG A 44 28.69 8.45 -6.99
CA ARG A 44 28.81 7.08 -6.47
C ARG A 44 28.21 6.96 -5.07
N GLU A 45 28.51 7.91 -4.19
CA GLU A 45 28.01 7.88 -2.82
C GLU A 45 26.51 8.09 -2.75
N THR A 46 25.94 9.02 -3.53
CA THR A 46 24.48 9.19 -3.62
C THR A 46 23.80 7.90 -4.10
N ALA A 47 24.35 7.23 -5.12
CA ALA A 47 23.82 5.95 -5.60
C ALA A 47 23.92 4.84 -4.53
N ASN A 48 25.03 4.79 -3.79
CA ASN A 48 25.20 3.86 -2.67
C ASN A 48 24.13 4.10 -1.60
N LEU A 49 23.92 5.36 -1.17
CA LEU A 49 22.93 5.69 -0.14
C LEU A 49 21.51 5.32 -0.57
N SER A 50 21.15 5.56 -1.83
CA SER A 50 19.86 5.15 -2.39
C SER A 50 19.70 3.63 -2.39
N THR A 51 20.76 2.89 -2.74
CA THR A 51 20.77 1.42 -2.70
C THR A 51 20.61 0.90 -1.26
N MET A 52 21.30 1.51 -0.29
CA MET A 52 21.17 1.17 1.13
C MET A 52 19.74 1.41 1.65
N ALA A 53 19.12 2.52 1.24
CA ALA A 53 17.73 2.83 1.60
C ALA A 53 16.73 1.81 1.04
N ALA A 54 16.86 1.45 -0.23
CA ALA A 54 16.04 0.44 -0.87
C ALA A 54 16.23 -0.93 -0.21
N THR A 55 17.47 -1.30 0.08
CA THR A 55 17.81 -2.57 0.74
C THR A 55 17.19 -2.66 2.14
N LEU A 56 17.29 -1.59 2.95
CA LEU A 56 16.67 -1.54 4.27
C LEU A 56 15.15 -1.72 4.18
N THR A 57 14.51 -1.03 3.25
CA THR A 57 13.05 -1.12 3.02
C THR A 57 12.66 -2.54 2.61
N GLN A 58 13.41 -3.14 1.68
CA GLN A 58 13.17 -4.51 1.22
C GLN A 58 13.35 -5.54 2.33
N TYR A 59 14.37 -5.36 3.18
CA TYR A 59 14.55 -6.20 4.36
C TYR A 59 13.32 -6.14 5.26
N ILE A 60 12.86 -4.93 5.60
CA ILE A 60 11.70 -4.72 6.50
C ILE A 60 10.46 -5.44 5.96
N ILE A 61 10.17 -5.31 4.66
CA ILE A 61 9.03 -5.98 4.01
C ILE A 61 9.19 -7.50 4.04
N ARG A 62 10.39 -8.01 3.77
CA ARG A 62 10.67 -9.46 3.67
C ARG A 62 10.65 -10.15 5.03
N SER A 63 11.17 -9.51 6.07
CA SER A 63 11.31 -10.11 7.40
C SER A 63 10.19 -9.72 8.36
N ASN A 64 9.37 -8.73 8.01
CA ASN A 64 8.39 -8.09 8.90
C ASN A 64 9.03 -7.65 10.24
N THR A 65 10.27 -7.16 10.17
CA THR A 65 11.01 -6.63 11.32
C THR A 65 11.69 -5.32 10.96
N ILE A 66 11.66 -4.34 11.86
CA ILE A 66 12.51 -3.15 11.77
C ILE A 66 13.72 -3.37 12.67
N PRO A 67 14.95 -3.45 12.11
CA PRO A 67 16.13 -3.78 12.89
C PRO A 67 16.47 -2.69 13.92
N GLN A 68 17.25 -3.08 14.93
CA GLN A 68 17.67 -2.14 15.96
C GLN A 68 18.65 -1.11 15.41
N LEU A 69 18.58 0.10 15.96
CA LEU A 69 19.62 1.09 15.80
C LEU A 69 20.20 1.36 17.18
N ASN A 70 21.39 0.84 17.45
CA ASN A 70 22.09 1.03 18.72
C ASN A 70 23.15 2.15 18.60
N ASN A 71 23.52 2.72 19.74
CA ASN A 71 24.55 3.76 19.83
C ASN A 71 25.99 3.20 19.82
N ALA A 72 26.16 1.90 20.05
CA ALA A 72 27.45 1.24 19.91
C ALA A 72 27.85 1.16 18.43
N ASP A 73 29.13 0.94 18.12
CA ASP A 73 29.60 0.80 16.75
C ASP A 73 28.68 -0.14 15.95
N PRO A 74 27.88 0.37 14.99
CA PRO A 74 26.90 -0.43 14.30
C PRO A 74 27.57 -1.56 13.48
N ALA A 75 28.89 -1.51 13.25
CA ALA A 75 29.61 -2.64 12.66
C ALA A 75 29.72 -3.87 13.59
N THR A 76 29.42 -3.75 14.89
CA THR A 76 29.61 -4.84 15.87
C THR A 76 28.32 -5.50 16.36
N ASP A 77 27.17 -4.86 16.18
CA ASP A 77 25.87 -5.41 16.62
C ASP A 77 25.15 -6.14 15.48
N PRO A 78 24.90 -7.46 15.59
CA PRO A 78 24.37 -8.29 14.52
C PRO A 78 23.00 -7.88 13.98
N ASN A 79 22.21 -7.09 14.73
CA ASN A 79 20.89 -6.61 14.27
C ASN A 79 20.90 -5.11 13.94
N SER A 80 22.08 -4.48 13.85
CA SER A 80 22.20 -3.09 13.42
C SER A 80 21.79 -2.93 11.96
N TRP A 81 21.42 -1.71 11.57
CA TRP A 81 21.11 -1.43 10.17
C TRP A 81 22.31 -1.66 9.24
N ALA A 82 23.53 -1.36 9.69
CA ALA A 82 24.72 -1.58 8.89
C ALA A 82 24.99 -3.07 8.64
N GLN A 83 24.72 -3.93 9.63
CA GLN A 83 24.83 -5.38 9.50
C GLN A 83 23.76 -5.95 8.58
N VAL A 84 22.51 -5.54 8.75
CA VAL A 84 21.39 -6.00 7.94
C VAL A 84 21.52 -5.55 6.48
N ILE A 85 21.86 -4.29 6.25
CA ILE A 85 22.12 -3.80 4.88
C ILE A 85 23.34 -4.52 4.29
N GLY A 86 24.39 -4.72 5.09
CA GLY A 86 25.60 -5.43 4.65
C GLY A 86 25.31 -6.87 4.24
N SER A 87 24.52 -7.61 5.04
CA SER A 87 24.18 -8.99 4.73
C SER A 87 23.32 -9.12 3.47
N GLU A 88 22.32 -8.25 3.29
CA GLU A 88 21.48 -8.21 2.09
C GLU A 88 22.27 -7.80 0.83
N MET A 89 23.22 -6.87 0.95
CA MET A 89 24.08 -6.44 -0.16
C MET A 89 25.28 -7.36 -0.40
N THR A 90 25.51 -8.38 0.44
CA THR A 90 26.74 -9.20 0.45
C THR A 90 28.02 -8.35 0.59
N MET A 91 27.95 -7.32 1.42
CA MET A 91 29.03 -6.36 1.69
C MET A 91 29.43 -6.40 3.17
N ALA A 92 30.70 -6.10 3.44
CA ALA A 92 31.16 -5.98 4.82
C ALA A 92 30.44 -4.80 5.53
N PRO A 93 29.94 -4.97 6.76
CA PRO A 93 29.26 -3.91 7.53
C PRO A 93 30.08 -2.61 7.65
N ALA A 94 31.41 -2.72 7.72
CA ALA A 94 32.32 -1.58 7.72
C ALA A 94 32.24 -0.73 6.44
N SER A 95 31.94 -1.34 5.29
CA SER A 95 31.74 -0.64 4.01
C SER A 95 30.36 0.02 3.89
N ILE A 96 29.40 -0.40 4.71
CA ILE A 96 28.12 0.28 4.90
C ILE A 96 28.29 1.46 5.87
N TYR A 97 29.12 1.29 6.90
CA TYR A 97 29.40 2.34 7.87
C TYR A 97 30.35 3.43 7.36
N ARG A 98 31.26 3.11 6.43
CA ARG A 98 32.21 4.07 5.85
C ARG A 98 32.07 4.16 4.35
N ASN A 99 32.17 5.36 3.81
CA ASN A 99 32.18 5.56 2.38
C ASN A 99 33.54 5.28 1.75
N SER A 100 33.61 5.38 0.42
CA SER A 100 34.84 5.14 -0.35
C SER A 100 35.99 6.09 -0.03
N ARG A 101 35.73 7.22 0.63
CA ARG A 101 36.72 8.19 1.11
C ARG A 101 37.12 7.94 2.57
N GLY A 102 36.55 6.93 3.21
CA GLY A 102 36.84 6.55 4.60
C GLY A 102 36.03 7.32 5.66
N PHE A 103 35.17 8.25 5.25
CA PHE A 103 34.30 8.98 6.16
C PHE A 103 33.16 8.10 6.67
N VAL A 104 32.83 8.31 7.94
CA VAL A 104 31.75 7.60 8.63
C VAL A 104 30.40 8.13 8.17
N ARG A 105 29.46 7.20 7.92
CA ARG A 105 28.04 7.49 7.72
C ARG A 105 27.31 7.43 9.06
N ILE A 106 26.34 8.31 9.24
CA ILE A 106 25.51 8.35 10.45
C ILE A 106 24.10 7.90 10.08
N PHE A 107 23.56 6.96 10.84
CA PHE A 107 22.19 6.47 10.70
C PHE A 107 21.34 7.11 11.79
N MET A 108 20.28 7.83 11.45
CA MET A 108 19.44 8.52 12.43
C MET A 108 17.99 8.09 12.32
N ILE A 109 17.32 7.98 13.46
CA ILE A 109 15.87 7.83 13.56
C ILE A 109 15.23 9.11 14.10
N ASP A 110 13.98 9.34 13.73
CA ASP A 110 13.17 10.38 14.34
C ASP A 110 12.79 9.98 15.78
N GLN A 111 13.35 10.68 16.75
CA GLN A 111 13.10 10.48 18.17
C GLN A 111 11.71 10.93 18.63
N SER A 112 10.97 11.64 17.80
CA SER A 112 9.58 12.02 18.06
C SER A 112 8.56 11.17 17.35
N GLY A 113 9.03 10.31 16.46
CA GLY A 113 8.20 9.35 15.79
C GLY A 113 8.04 8.07 16.59
N TRP A 114 7.19 7.20 16.05
CA TRP A 114 6.88 5.92 16.64
C TRP A 114 8.11 5.00 16.77
N LEU A 115 9.14 5.16 15.94
CA LEU A 115 10.37 4.35 16.05
C LEU A 115 11.11 4.59 17.38
N ALA A 116 10.91 5.73 18.02
CA ALA A 116 11.49 6.04 19.32
C ALA A 116 10.93 5.09 20.39
N GLY A 117 11.78 4.16 20.86
CA GLY A 117 11.41 3.17 21.87
C GLY A 117 10.72 1.90 21.35
N ASN A 118 10.49 1.77 20.03
CA ASN A 118 9.88 0.58 19.43
C ASN A 118 10.87 -0.24 18.59
N LEU A 119 12.18 0.06 18.66
CA LEU A 119 13.23 -0.70 17.98
C LEU A 119 13.93 -1.70 18.93
N PRO A 120 14.25 -2.93 18.47
CA PRO A 120 13.80 -3.52 17.21
C PRO A 120 12.29 -3.80 17.25
N TYR A 121 11.60 -3.55 16.13
CA TYR A 121 10.21 -3.96 15.98
C TYR A 121 10.14 -5.32 15.30
N ILE A 122 9.41 -6.26 15.90
CA ILE A 122 9.25 -7.62 15.40
C ILE A 122 7.76 -7.93 15.38
N GLU A 123 7.20 -8.11 14.18
CA GLU A 123 5.76 -8.30 14.03
C GLU A 123 5.28 -9.72 14.39
N ASN A 124 6.20 -10.63 14.70
CA ASN A 124 5.90 -12.03 14.99
C ASN A 124 5.55 -12.29 16.46
N GLN A 125 5.24 -11.25 17.25
CA GLN A 125 4.89 -11.37 18.67
C GLN A 125 3.50 -10.77 18.98
N PRO A 126 2.68 -11.44 19.81
CA PRO A 126 1.41 -10.91 20.31
C PRO A 126 1.56 -9.61 21.13
N PRO A 127 0.58 -8.68 21.09
CA PRO A 127 -0.55 -8.60 20.15
C PRO A 127 -0.03 -8.10 18.80
N TYR A 128 -0.08 -8.94 17.76
CA TYR A 128 0.56 -8.67 16.47
C TYR A 128 0.21 -7.28 15.94
N GLY A 129 1.16 -6.64 15.27
CA GLY A 129 0.98 -5.28 14.74
C GLY A 129 1.08 -4.20 15.81
N VAL A 130 0.75 -2.97 15.41
CA VAL A 130 0.81 -1.77 16.26
C VAL A 130 -0.60 -1.24 16.48
N MET A 131 -1.04 -1.09 17.74
CA MET A 131 -2.44 -0.72 18.04
C MET A 131 -2.77 0.75 17.70
N THR A 132 -1.75 1.61 17.67
CA THR A 132 -1.88 3.02 17.31
C THR A 132 -1.14 3.26 16.00
N ALA A 133 -1.72 4.06 15.11
CA ALA A 133 -1.07 4.43 13.85
C ALA A 133 0.36 4.92 14.12
N PRO A 134 1.39 4.27 13.55
CA PRO A 134 2.74 4.79 13.63
C PRO A 134 2.77 6.18 12.97
N THR A 135 3.35 7.15 13.66
CA THR A 135 3.51 8.51 13.15
C THR A 135 4.99 8.86 13.10
N ASN A 136 5.40 9.59 12.06
CA ASN A 136 6.78 10.03 11.86
C ASN A 136 7.82 8.90 11.94
N CYS A 137 7.53 7.73 11.35
CA CYS A 137 8.47 6.63 11.16
C CYS A 137 9.51 6.99 10.11
N ARG A 138 10.36 7.96 10.43
CA ARG A 138 11.32 8.57 9.53
C ARG A 138 12.73 8.19 9.94
N VAL A 139 13.52 7.84 8.95
CA VAL A 139 14.92 7.47 9.15
C VAL A 139 15.79 8.09 8.07
N MET A 140 17.04 8.39 8.38
CA MET A 140 17.96 8.96 7.41
C MET A 140 19.38 8.44 7.55
N ILE A 141 20.10 8.46 6.43
CA ILE A 141 21.53 8.15 6.36
C ILE A 141 22.25 9.42 5.93
N LEU A 142 23.21 9.86 6.74
CA LEU A 142 24.05 11.01 6.47
C LEU A 142 25.43 10.54 6.04
N SER A 143 25.97 11.18 5.01
CA SER A 143 27.32 10.95 4.51
C SER A 143 27.95 12.27 4.04
N THR A 144 29.26 12.24 3.83
CA THR A 144 30.05 13.39 3.38
C THR A 144 31.23 12.93 2.55
N ILE A 145 31.60 13.69 1.51
CA ILE A 145 32.70 13.32 0.61
C ILE A 145 34.03 14.03 0.89
N ASP A 146 34.04 15.06 1.74
CA ASP A 146 35.19 15.96 1.88
C ASP A 146 35.70 16.12 3.32
N THR A 147 34.79 16.27 4.28
CA THR A 147 35.15 16.55 5.68
C THR A 147 34.32 15.67 6.60
N ALA A 148 34.89 15.17 7.70
CA ALA A 148 34.13 14.37 8.66
C ALA A 148 32.87 15.10 9.19
N LEU A 149 31.78 14.35 9.38
CA LEU A 149 30.57 14.87 10.02
C LEU A 149 30.88 15.32 11.46
N PRO A 150 30.16 16.32 12.01
CA PRO A 150 30.35 16.77 13.38
C PRO A 150 30.34 15.61 14.38
N SER A 151 31.35 15.53 15.24
CA SER A 151 31.50 14.42 16.20
C SER A 151 30.41 14.35 17.27
N THR A 152 29.63 15.44 17.41
CA THR A 152 28.46 15.51 18.28
C THR A 152 27.21 14.89 17.66
N LEU A 153 27.21 14.62 16.33
CA LEU A 153 26.16 13.83 15.71
C LEU A 153 26.34 12.36 16.07
N THR A 154 25.30 11.78 16.67
CA THR A 154 25.24 10.35 17.02
C THR A 154 24.13 9.67 16.24
N ASN A 155 24.19 8.33 16.16
CA ASN A 155 23.14 7.54 15.51
C ASN A 155 21.79 7.67 16.23
N TYR A 156 21.82 7.88 17.55
CA TYR A 156 20.65 8.12 18.39
C TYR A 156 20.86 9.44 19.16
N PRO A 157 20.35 10.58 18.67
CA PRO A 157 20.53 11.81 19.41
C PRO A 157 19.60 11.74 20.64
N SER A 158 20.17 11.95 21.84
CA SER A 158 19.42 11.95 23.12
C SER A 158 18.31 13.00 23.13
N SER A 159 17.48 13.06 24.19
CA SER A 159 16.47 14.13 24.38
C SER A 159 17.00 15.52 23.99
N GLY A 160 16.35 16.18 23.03
CA GLY A 160 16.85 17.39 22.33
C GLY A 160 17.27 17.13 20.87
N GLY A 161 17.55 15.87 20.55
CA GLY A 161 17.89 15.35 19.22
C GLY A 161 16.78 15.46 18.18
N GLN A 162 15.53 15.63 18.62
CA GLN A 162 14.39 15.82 17.71
C GLN A 162 14.54 17.10 16.88
N ALA A 163 14.93 18.23 17.49
CA ALA A 163 15.10 19.49 16.77
C ALA A 163 16.22 19.36 15.73
N VAL A 164 17.30 18.68 16.10
CA VAL A 164 18.44 18.38 15.22
C VAL A 164 18.00 17.47 14.07
N PHE A 165 17.27 16.40 14.36
CA PHE A 165 16.73 15.49 13.35
C PHE A 165 15.83 16.23 12.37
N ASN A 166 14.87 17.02 12.87
CA ASN A 166 13.92 17.76 12.04
C ASN A 166 14.58 18.81 11.16
N ASP A 167 15.59 19.52 11.67
CA ASP A 167 16.36 20.51 10.90
C ASP A 167 17.15 19.82 9.78
N ILE A 168 17.84 18.70 10.06
CA ILE A 168 18.53 17.91 9.02
C ILE A 168 17.52 17.33 8.02
N TRP A 169 16.40 16.81 8.51
CA TRP A 169 15.34 16.24 7.69
C TRP A 169 14.74 17.28 6.74
N SER A 170 14.54 18.53 7.16
CA SER A 170 13.98 19.59 6.31
C SER A 170 15.01 20.30 5.44
N THR A 171 16.32 20.10 5.68
CA THR A 171 17.41 20.75 4.95
C THR A 171 17.38 20.43 3.44
N PRO A 172 17.23 21.42 2.55
CA PRO A 172 17.28 21.19 1.11
C PRO A 172 18.60 20.57 0.62
N TYR A 173 18.58 19.87 -0.51
CA TYR A 173 19.82 19.40 -1.14
C TYR A 173 20.74 20.57 -1.48
N GLY A 174 22.05 20.41 -1.22
CA GLY A 174 23.03 21.48 -1.44
C GLY A 174 22.91 22.61 -0.41
N SER A 175 22.49 22.30 0.82
CA SER A 175 22.48 23.26 1.93
C SER A 175 22.89 22.58 3.22
N LEU A 176 23.34 23.36 4.20
CA LEU A 176 23.63 22.88 5.55
C LEU A 176 22.44 23.13 6.46
N PRO A 177 22.18 22.22 7.42
CA PRO A 177 21.21 22.47 8.47
C PRO A 177 21.59 23.70 9.29
N THR A 178 20.59 24.39 9.83
CA THR A 178 20.77 25.71 10.45
C THR A 178 21.15 25.65 11.93
N ASN A 179 21.04 24.48 12.55
CA ASN A 179 21.30 24.32 13.97
C ASN A 179 22.79 24.47 14.38
N SER A 180 23.01 24.59 15.68
CA SER A 180 24.33 24.84 16.27
C SER A 180 25.35 23.71 16.12
N ILE A 181 24.95 22.50 15.70
CA ILE A 181 25.87 21.39 15.43
C ILE A 181 26.56 21.58 14.08
N TRP A 182 25.92 22.27 13.14
CA TRP A 182 26.45 22.52 11.80
C TRP A 182 27.19 23.86 11.71
N SER A 183 26.93 24.78 12.64
CA SER A 183 27.57 26.09 12.72
C SER A 183 28.62 26.18 13.84
N GLY A 184 29.55 27.14 13.72
CA GLY A 184 30.54 27.43 14.76
C GLY A 184 31.86 26.65 14.69
N ALA A 185 32.70 26.80 15.72
CA ALA A 185 34.08 26.31 15.74
C ALA A 185 34.19 24.77 15.68
N SER A 186 33.25 24.06 16.30
CA SER A 186 33.18 22.58 16.29
C SER A 186 32.20 22.00 15.27
N GLY A 187 31.56 22.87 14.47
CA GLY A 187 30.61 22.46 13.44
C GLY A 187 31.28 21.91 12.18
N TYR A 188 30.45 21.51 11.22
CA TYR A 188 30.91 20.95 9.95
C TYR A 188 31.76 21.98 9.17
N LYS A 189 32.92 21.55 8.65
CA LYS A 189 33.88 22.43 7.96
C LYS A 189 33.92 22.24 6.44
N GLY A 190 33.25 21.21 5.93
CA GLY A 190 33.19 20.95 4.49
C GLY A 190 32.22 21.90 3.78
N ASN A 191 32.20 21.84 2.45
CA ASN A 191 31.20 22.60 1.70
C ASN A 191 29.80 22.00 1.91
N TYR A 192 28.79 22.86 1.83
CA TYR A 192 27.39 22.44 1.92
C TYR A 192 27.02 21.41 0.84
N ASP A 193 27.67 21.48 -0.32
CA ASP A 193 27.47 20.56 -1.43
C ASP A 193 28.01 19.16 -1.15
N ASP A 194 28.90 18.99 -0.18
CA ASP A 194 29.54 17.73 0.12
C ASP A 194 28.72 16.88 1.11
N LEU A 195 27.72 17.49 1.77
CA LEU A 195 26.78 16.81 2.65
C LEU A 195 25.71 16.06 1.83
N LEU A 196 25.57 14.77 2.11
CA LEU A 196 24.59 13.90 1.47
C LEU A 196 23.60 13.39 2.52
N ILE A 197 22.31 13.63 2.27
CA ILE A 197 21.21 13.25 3.16
C ILE A 197 20.27 12.32 2.40
N GLN A 198 20.26 11.04 2.77
CA GLN A 198 19.29 10.08 2.26
C GLN A 198 18.15 9.94 3.27
N ARG A 199 16.94 10.32 2.85
CA ARG A 199 15.72 10.23 3.66
C ARG A 199 14.95 8.98 3.31
N ILE A 200 14.34 8.36 4.30
CA ILE A 200 13.54 7.16 4.17
C ILE A 200 12.31 7.33 5.06
N ASN A 201 11.13 7.31 4.45
CA ASN A 201 9.87 7.33 5.19
C ASN A 201 9.31 5.91 5.24
N LEU A 202 9.16 5.38 6.45
CA LEU A 202 8.60 4.05 6.69
C LEU A 202 7.10 4.11 7.01
N ASP A 203 6.50 5.30 7.19
CA ASP A 203 5.05 5.44 7.43
C ASP A 203 4.20 4.66 6.40
N PRO A 204 4.48 4.72 5.08
CA PRO A 204 3.66 4.05 4.08
C PRO A 204 3.78 2.52 4.10
N LEU A 205 4.75 1.97 4.84
CA LEU A 205 4.89 0.52 5.00
C LEU A 205 3.88 -0.04 6.01
N PHE A 206 3.18 0.81 6.77
CA PHE A 206 2.18 0.36 7.73
C PHE A 206 0.79 0.44 7.12
N HIS A 207 0.11 -0.70 7.09
CA HIS A 207 -1.26 -0.84 6.62
C HIS A 207 -2.18 -1.17 7.76
N ARG A 208 -3.36 -0.54 7.76
CA ARG A 208 -4.38 -0.75 8.77
C ARG A 208 -5.13 -2.06 8.51
N VAL A 209 -5.24 -2.88 9.54
CA VAL A 209 -6.04 -4.11 9.55
C VAL A 209 -7.13 -3.97 10.61
N ALA A 210 -8.38 -4.03 10.17
CA ALA A 210 -9.55 -4.00 11.04
C ALA A 210 -10.26 -5.37 11.00
N LEU A 211 -10.22 -6.11 12.11
CA LEU A 211 -10.91 -7.39 12.25
C LEU A 211 -12.09 -7.21 13.20
N VAL A 212 -13.32 -7.42 12.73
CA VAL A 212 -14.50 -7.29 13.57
C VAL A 212 -15.08 -8.68 13.82
N ASN A 213 -15.38 -8.96 15.08
CA ASN A 213 -16.15 -10.14 15.44
C ASN A 213 -17.62 -9.76 15.62
N GLY A 214 -18.45 -10.17 14.67
CA GLY A 214 -19.91 -9.94 14.66
C GLY A 214 -20.68 -10.98 15.49
N ASP A 215 -20.06 -12.11 15.86
CA ASP A 215 -20.69 -13.10 16.71
C ASP A 215 -20.68 -12.61 18.18
N THR A 216 -21.87 -12.41 18.76
CA THR A 216 -22.05 -11.88 20.13
C THR A 216 -21.68 -12.87 21.24
N ASN A 217 -21.45 -14.13 20.91
CA ASN A 217 -21.10 -15.18 21.86
C ASN A 217 -19.57 -15.29 22.01
N LEU A 218 -19.05 -15.18 23.24
CA LEU A 218 -17.62 -15.31 23.55
C LEU A 218 -17.00 -16.67 23.17
N ASN A 219 -17.83 -17.70 22.99
CA ASN A 219 -17.39 -19.03 22.52
C ASN A 219 -17.38 -19.17 20.98
N GLY A 220 -17.81 -18.13 20.26
CA GLY A 220 -17.89 -18.08 18.80
C GLY A 220 -16.91 -17.09 18.17
N GLN A 221 -15.81 -16.73 18.85
CA GLN A 221 -14.91 -15.69 18.33
C GLN A 221 -13.98 -16.25 17.23
N GLY A 222 -13.78 -15.45 16.18
CA GLY A 222 -12.75 -15.69 15.19
C GLY A 222 -11.34 -15.48 15.77
N TYR A 223 -10.37 -16.22 15.25
CA TYR A 223 -8.96 -16.07 15.62
C TYR A 223 -8.15 -15.54 14.44
N TYR A 224 -7.07 -14.82 14.71
CA TYR A 224 -6.13 -14.34 13.70
C TYR A 224 -4.68 -14.57 14.12
N SER A 225 -3.77 -14.65 13.16
CA SER A 225 -2.32 -14.71 13.37
C SER A 225 -1.60 -13.84 12.35
N ALA A 226 -0.39 -13.39 12.68
CA ALA A 226 0.52 -12.75 11.74
C ALA A 226 1.74 -13.64 11.51
N ASN A 227 2.18 -13.77 10.26
CA ASN A 227 3.40 -14.48 9.85
C ASN A 227 3.51 -15.92 10.38
N GLY A 228 2.37 -16.61 10.51
CA GLY A 228 2.32 -17.98 11.02
C GLY A 228 2.50 -18.13 12.53
N GLY A 229 2.41 -17.02 13.29
CA GLY A 229 2.41 -17.04 14.74
C GLY A 229 1.19 -17.74 15.34
N SER A 230 1.19 -17.89 16.67
CA SER A 230 0.06 -18.44 17.43
C SER A 230 -1.23 -17.64 17.24
N PRO A 231 -2.38 -18.28 16.94
CA PRO A 231 -3.65 -17.56 16.76
C PRO A 231 -4.14 -16.88 18.05
N ILE A 232 -4.56 -15.62 17.94
CA ILE A 232 -5.13 -14.78 19.00
C ILE A 232 -6.60 -14.52 18.70
N ALA A 233 -7.45 -14.49 19.73
CA ALA A 233 -8.87 -14.22 19.56
C ALA A 233 -9.10 -12.75 19.18
N VAL A 234 -10.00 -12.51 18.23
CA VAL A 234 -10.51 -11.15 17.97
C VAL A 234 -11.54 -10.80 19.05
N PRO A 235 -11.37 -9.69 19.80
CA PRO A 235 -12.30 -9.29 20.84
C PRO A 235 -13.74 -9.24 20.34
N GLY A 236 -14.66 -9.85 21.09
CA GLY A 236 -16.10 -9.77 20.82
C GLY A 236 -16.69 -8.41 21.21
N GLY A 237 -17.90 -8.12 20.73
CA GLY A 237 -18.65 -6.93 21.14
C GLY A 237 -18.62 -5.76 20.14
N GLY A 238 -18.36 -6.01 18.86
CA GLY A 238 -18.49 -5.02 17.77
C GLY A 238 -17.40 -3.93 17.73
N THR A 239 -16.57 -3.80 18.77
CA THR A 239 -15.42 -2.88 18.78
C THR A 239 -14.27 -3.36 17.88
N GLY A 240 -14.21 -4.66 17.62
CA GLY A 240 -13.20 -5.29 16.77
C GLY A 240 -11.77 -5.16 17.31
N PHE A 241 -10.83 -5.57 16.47
CA PHE A 241 -9.40 -5.43 16.60
C PHE A 241 -8.93 -4.51 15.48
N ASN A 242 -8.13 -3.50 15.82
CA ASN A 242 -7.60 -2.54 14.86
C ASN A 242 -6.12 -2.35 15.14
N ALA A 243 -5.28 -2.73 14.17
CA ALA A 243 -3.83 -2.63 14.29
C ALA A 243 -3.20 -2.29 12.94
N TYR A 244 -1.98 -1.80 12.98
CA TYR A 244 -1.17 -1.47 11.83
C TYR A 244 -0.09 -2.53 11.66
N HIS A 245 0.00 -3.08 10.47
CA HIS A 245 0.87 -4.19 10.10
C HIS A 245 1.82 -3.74 9.01
N LEU A 246 3.04 -4.29 8.97
CA LEU A 246 3.97 -4.02 7.89
C LEU A 246 3.45 -4.59 6.56
N ASP A 247 3.76 -3.90 5.47
CA ASP A 247 3.60 -4.40 4.11
C ASP A 247 4.33 -5.75 3.97
N GLY A 248 3.66 -6.71 3.35
CA GLY A 248 4.13 -8.08 3.21
C GLY A 248 3.76 -9.00 4.38
N THR A 249 3.18 -8.51 5.48
CA THR A 249 2.72 -9.37 6.58
C THR A 249 1.67 -10.37 6.10
N VAL A 250 1.84 -11.63 6.47
CA VAL A 250 0.88 -12.70 6.17
C VAL A 250 -0.15 -12.80 7.29
N LEU A 251 -1.36 -12.33 7.04
CA LEU A 251 -2.50 -12.46 7.93
C LEU A 251 -3.13 -13.86 7.78
N GLY A 252 -3.13 -14.64 8.86
CA GLY A 252 -3.86 -15.90 8.97
C GLY A 252 -5.20 -15.67 9.65
N LEU A 253 -6.29 -16.05 9.01
CA LEU A 253 -7.64 -16.02 9.56
C LEU A 253 -8.07 -17.45 9.91
N HIS A 254 -8.55 -17.65 11.14
CA HIS A 254 -8.80 -18.96 11.72
C HIS A 254 -10.24 -19.08 12.21
N PHE A 255 -10.78 -20.30 12.14
CA PHE A 255 -12.06 -20.66 12.76
C PHE A 255 -12.03 -20.54 14.28
N THR A 256 -13.19 -20.72 14.93
CA THR A 256 -13.34 -20.72 16.40
C THR A 256 -12.49 -21.79 17.09
N ASN A 257 -12.14 -22.89 16.40
CA ASN A 257 -11.27 -23.95 16.88
C ASN A 257 -9.78 -23.72 16.57
N ARG A 258 -9.39 -22.50 16.15
CA ARG A 258 -8.03 -22.09 15.77
C ARG A 258 -7.46 -22.77 14.51
N VAL A 259 -8.25 -23.58 13.82
CA VAL A 259 -7.84 -24.13 12.52
C VAL A 259 -7.81 -23.01 11.49
N LEU A 260 -6.73 -22.95 10.72
CA LEU A 260 -6.56 -21.97 9.65
C LEU A 260 -7.66 -22.13 8.60
N MET A 261 -8.35 -21.05 8.30
CA MET A 261 -9.37 -20.98 7.25
C MET A 261 -8.78 -20.38 5.98
N TYR A 262 -8.11 -19.22 6.11
CA TYR A 262 -7.63 -18.43 4.99
C TYR A 262 -6.35 -17.68 5.35
N LYS A 263 -5.52 -17.38 4.36
CA LYS A 263 -4.31 -16.56 4.49
C LYS A 263 -4.31 -15.50 3.41
N GLU A 264 -3.88 -14.30 3.78
CA GLU A 264 -3.65 -13.22 2.84
C GLU A 264 -2.39 -12.44 3.19
N VAL A 265 -1.83 -11.79 2.17
CA VAL A 265 -0.68 -10.90 2.32
C VAL A 265 -1.22 -9.48 2.35
N ILE A 266 -0.90 -8.74 3.40
CA ILE A 266 -1.28 -7.35 3.56
C ILE A 266 -0.41 -6.50 2.62
N ARG A 267 -1.05 -5.73 1.75
CA ARG A 267 -0.42 -4.76 0.82
C ARG A 267 -1.14 -3.41 0.78
N SER A 268 -2.22 -3.32 1.52
CA SER A 268 -3.10 -2.16 1.63
C SER A 268 -3.90 -2.30 2.91
N ASP A 269 -4.60 -1.24 3.29
CA ASP A 269 -5.56 -1.31 4.38
C ASP A 269 -6.63 -2.36 4.05
N ILE A 270 -6.97 -3.20 5.03
CA ILE A 270 -7.96 -4.28 4.89
C ILE A 270 -8.89 -4.34 6.09
N SER A 271 -10.10 -4.83 5.86
CA SER A 271 -11.07 -5.13 6.90
C SER A 271 -11.71 -6.50 6.70
N ARG A 272 -11.96 -7.21 7.80
CA ARG A 272 -12.57 -8.55 7.79
C ARG A 272 -13.61 -8.65 8.90
N ILE A 273 -14.70 -9.36 8.62
CA ILE A 273 -15.75 -9.63 9.60
C ILE A 273 -15.81 -11.14 9.84
N PHE A 274 -15.85 -11.54 11.11
CA PHE A 274 -16.17 -12.89 11.53
C PHE A 274 -17.63 -12.97 11.95
N GLU A 275 -18.44 -13.72 11.21
CA GLU A 275 -19.87 -13.92 11.48
C GLU A 275 -20.31 -15.32 11.11
N ARG A 276 -21.19 -15.91 11.92
CA ARG A 276 -21.74 -17.27 11.71
C ARG A 276 -20.63 -18.31 11.57
N GLY A 277 -19.54 -18.17 12.34
CA GLY A 277 -18.42 -19.10 12.35
C GLY A 277 -17.49 -19.03 11.12
N ILE A 278 -17.62 -18.03 10.25
CA ILE A 278 -16.77 -17.87 9.06
C ILE A 278 -16.24 -16.44 8.91
N TRP A 279 -15.04 -16.31 8.34
CA TRP A 279 -14.49 -15.02 7.91
C TRP A 279 -15.10 -14.60 6.58
N ARG A 280 -15.48 -13.32 6.48
CA ARG A 280 -16.01 -12.69 5.27
C ARG A 280 -15.14 -11.51 4.89
N ASP A 281 -15.10 -11.26 3.58
CA ASP A 281 -14.48 -10.07 3.03
C ASP A 281 -15.25 -8.82 3.42
N GLU A 282 -14.47 -7.76 3.63
CA GLU A 282 -14.82 -6.34 3.73
C GLU A 282 -16.03 -5.98 4.61
N ILE A 283 -15.78 -5.17 5.64
CA ILE A 283 -16.79 -4.20 6.08
C ILE A 283 -16.90 -3.21 4.92
N GLY A 284 -17.84 -3.46 3.99
CA GLY A 284 -17.87 -2.80 2.69
C GLY A 284 -17.49 -1.32 2.75
N ILE A 285 -16.62 -0.89 1.81
CA ILE A 285 -16.45 0.48 1.37
C ILE A 285 -17.86 1.02 1.15
N GLY A 286 -18.36 1.73 2.16
CA GLY A 286 -19.79 1.98 2.27
C GLY A 286 -20.33 2.16 3.68
N ILE A 287 -19.56 2.76 4.59
CA ILE A 287 -20.22 3.71 5.50
C ILE A 287 -20.57 4.92 4.61
N VAL A 288 -21.68 4.83 3.88
CA VAL A 288 -22.39 6.05 3.50
C VAL A 288 -23.07 6.54 4.75
N SER A 289 -22.35 7.33 5.53
CA SER A 289 -22.89 8.15 6.62
C SER A 289 -23.76 9.30 6.08
N ASN A 290 -24.56 9.04 5.04
CA ASN A 290 -25.45 10.01 4.41
C ASN A 290 -26.76 9.34 4.03
N GLY A 291 -27.62 9.11 5.03
CA GLY A 291 -29.08 9.20 4.91
C GLY A 291 -29.84 8.30 3.91
N VAL A 292 -29.18 7.43 3.15
CA VAL A 292 -29.86 6.45 2.30
C VAL A 292 -29.79 5.11 3.00
N PRO A 293 -30.93 4.52 3.41
CA PRO A 293 -30.92 3.22 4.08
C PRO A 293 -30.26 2.19 3.15
N ASP A 294 -29.30 1.43 3.73
CA ASP A 294 -28.68 0.26 3.12
C ASP A 294 -29.76 -0.57 2.41
N PHE A 295 -29.46 -1.09 1.22
CA PHE A 295 -30.39 -1.96 0.50
C PHE A 295 -30.88 -3.11 1.37
N THR A 296 -30.06 -3.60 2.30
CA THR A 296 -30.43 -4.60 3.31
C THR A 296 -31.48 -4.08 4.29
N VAL A 297 -31.37 -2.83 4.73
CA VAL A 297 -32.35 -2.15 5.61
C VAL A 297 -33.63 -1.82 4.85
N ILE A 298 -33.53 -1.37 3.59
CA ILE A 298 -34.69 -1.16 2.70
C ILE A 298 -35.41 -2.49 2.45
N ALA A 299 -34.67 -3.55 2.14
CA ALA A 299 -35.24 -4.88 1.92
C ALA A 299 -35.90 -5.42 3.19
N ALA A 300 -35.26 -5.28 4.35
CA ALA A 300 -35.85 -5.66 5.63
C ALA A 300 -37.11 -4.83 5.94
N ALA A 301 -37.09 -3.52 5.68
CA ALA A 301 -38.26 -2.66 5.86
C ALA A 301 -39.40 -3.04 4.90
N PHE A 302 -39.07 -3.38 3.66
CA PHE A 302 -40.04 -3.85 2.66
C PHE A 302 -40.67 -5.18 3.07
N PHE A 303 -39.88 -6.18 3.50
CA PHE A 303 -40.40 -7.49 3.92
C PHE A 303 -41.16 -7.45 5.24
N ASN A 304 -40.85 -6.49 6.12
CA ASN A 304 -41.56 -6.27 7.38
C ASN A 304 -42.72 -5.27 7.26
N ALA A 305 -42.94 -4.68 6.08
CA ALA A 305 -44.04 -3.75 5.88
C ALA A 305 -45.39 -4.47 6.05
N PRO A 306 -46.35 -3.88 6.78
CA PRO A 306 -47.69 -4.44 6.87
C PRO A 306 -48.32 -4.55 5.48
N SER A 307 -49.15 -5.58 5.28
CA SER A 307 -49.89 -5.76 4.02
C SER A 307 -50.65 -4.48 3.64
N CYS A 308 -50.55 -4.06 2.39
CA CYS A 308 -51.18 -2.83 1.92
C CYS A 308 -52.69 -2.85 2.24
N PRO A 309 -53.24 -1.80 2.89
CA PRO A 309 -54.68 -1.70 3.14
C PRO A 309 -55.42 -1.62 1.80
N GLY A 310 -56.09 -2.71 1.40
CA GLY A 310 -56.74 -2.83 0.09
C GLY A 310 -56.07 -3.85 -0.85
N ALA A 311 -55.02 -4.53 -0.41
CA ALA A 311 -54.45 -5.66 -1.13
C ALA A 311 -55.51 -6.75 -1.34
N GLN A 312 -55.94 -6.90 -2.59
CA GLN A 312 -56.80 -8.00 -3.00
C GLN A 312 -55.97 -9.30 -3.00
N TRP A 313 -56.54 -10.38 -2.49
CA TRP A 313 -56.03 -11.75 -2.64
C TRP A 313 -54.74 -12.05 -1.86
N GLY A 314 -54.52 -11.36 -0.74
CA GLY A 314 -53.43 -11.67 0.18
C GLY A 314 -52.04 -11.30 -0.36
N ALA A 315 -51.96 -10.30 -1.26
CA ALA A 315 -50.68 -9.81 -1.76
C ALA A 315 -49.79 -9.34 -0.60
N THR A 316 -48.65 -10.01 -0.43
CA THR A 316 -47.62 -9.68 0.57
C THR A 316 -46.38 -9.14 -0.12
N PRO A 317 -45.54 -8.35 0.58
CA PRO A 317 -44.23 -7.95 0.05
C PRO A 317 -43.39 -9.14 -0.46
N ARG A 318 -43.55 -10.31 0.17
CA ARG A 318 -42.93 -11.56 -0.30
C ARG A 318 -43.51 -12.08 -1.62
N GLY A 319 -44.83 -12.02 -1.80
CA GLY A 319 -45.44 -12.37 -3.09
C GLY A 319 -44.97 -11.45 -4.23
N VAL A 320 -44.71 -10.17 -3.95
CA VAL A 320 -44.14 -9.23 -4.92
C VAL A 320 -42.70 -9.59 -5.28
N SER A 321 -41.86 -9.96 -4.29
CA SER A 321 -40.48 -10.39 -4.59
C SER A 321 -40.43 -11.67 -5.40
N ASP A 322 -41.30 -12.64 -5.09
CA ASP A 322 -41.35 -13.92 -5.81
C ASP A 322 -41.79 -13.70 -7.27
N ALA A 323 -42.76 -12.81 -7.49
CA ALA A 323 -43.22 -12.45 -8.81
C ALA A 323 -42.17 -11.69 -9.64
N LEU A 324 -41.42 -10.79 -9.02
CA LEU A 324 -40.28 -10.11 -9.65
C LEU A 324 -39.17 -11.12 -10.00
N GLY A 325 -38.89 -12.08 -9.11
CA GLY A 325 -37.95 -13.16 -9.36
C GLY A 325 -38.35 -14.02 -10.55
N ALA A 326 -39.63 -14.40 -10.64
CA ALA A 326 -40.17 -15.15 -11.78
C ALA A 326 -40.06 -14.38 -13.10
N PHE A 327 -40.34 -13.07 -13.08
CA PHE A 327 -40.17 -12.20 -14.25
C PHE A 327 -38.70 -12.13 -14.71
N MET A 328 -37.77 -11.86 -13.78
CA MET A 328 -36.35 -11.75 -14.10
C MET A 328 -35.76 -13.07 -14.61
N TYR A 329 -36.21 -14.20 -14.05
CA TYR A 329 -35.83 -15.53 -14.53
C TYR A 329 -36.36 -15.80 -15.95
N GLY A 330 -37.62 -15.45 -16.23
CA GLY A 330 -38.21 -15.55 -17.57
C GLY A 330 -37.46 -14.69 -18.59
N TYR A 331 -37.09 -13.47 -18.20
CA TYR A 331 -36.27 -12.58 -19.02
C TYR A 331 -34.87 -13.14 -19.28
N ALA A 332 -34.20 -13.67 -18.25
CA ALA A 332 -32.87 -14.27 -18.39
C ALA A 332 -32.90 -15.50 -19.31
N THR A 333 -33.95 -16.32 -19.20
CA THR A 333 -34.16 -17.49 -20.09
C THR A 333 -34.33 -17.03 -21.53
N TRP A 334 -35.21 -16.06 -21.78
CA TRP A 334 -35.39 -15.44 -23.11
C TRP A 334 -34.08 -14.85 -23.67
N ALA A 335 -33.33 -14.11 -22.85
CA ALA A 335 -32.08 -13.48 -23.28
C ALA A 335 -30.95 -14.50 -23.54
N SER A 336 -31.01 -15.68 -22.92
CA SER A 336 -30.04 -16.76 -23.11
C SER A 336 -30.33 -17.64 -24.33
N GLU A 337 -31.58 -17.66 -24.80
CA GLU A 337 -31.91 -18.27 -26.07
C GLU A 337 -31.42 -17.35 -27.20
N ASN A 338 -30.56 -17.88 -28.07
CA ASN A 338 -30.00 -17.13 -29.19
C ASN A 338 -31.06 -17.06 -30.31
N ILE A 339 -32.13 -16.30 -30.07
CA ILE A 339 -33.28 -16.23 -30.97
C ILE A 339 -32.85 -15.41 -32.19
N CYS A 340 -32.60 -16.09 -33.30
CA CYS A 340 -32.52 -15.42 -34.59
C CYS A 340 -33.89 -14.81 -34.90
N PHE A 341 -33.98 -13.48 -34.93
CA PHE A 341 -35.17 -12.77 -35.36
C PHE A 341 -35.39 -13.03 -36.85
N THR A 342 -36.00 -14.17 -37.20
CA THR A 342 -36.57 -14.33 -38.55
C THR A 342 -37.71 -13.34 -38.65
N ASN A 343 -37.46 -12.23 -39.33
CA ASN A 343 -38.46 -11.26 -39.75
C ASN A 343 -39.56 -12.02 -40.49
N ASN A 344 -40.65 -12.37 -39.81
CA ASN A 344 -41.84 -12.89 -40.45
C ASN A 344 -42.44 -11.74 -41.23
N GLY A 345 -42.04 -11.64 -42.50
CA GLY A 345 -42.47 -10.62 -43.43
C GLY A 345 -43.98 -10.44 -43.33
N TYR A 346 -44.37 -9.25 -42.90
CA TYR A 346 -45.76 -8.82 -42.89
C TYR A 346 -46.20 -8.64 -44.35
N SER A 347 -46.53 -9.73 -45.04
CA SER A 347 -47.18 -9.65 -46.35
C SER A 347 -48.66 -9.34 -46.10
N GLY A 348 -49.06 -8.11 -46.40
CA GLY A 348 -50.43 -7.65 -46.25
C GLY A 348 -51.42 -8.60 -46.93
N SER A 349 -52.29 -9.21 -46.14
CA SER A 349 -53.54 -9.80 -46.60
C SER A 349 -54.60 -9.51 -45.56
N THR A 350 -55.47 -8.55 -45.88
CA THR A 350 -56.53 -7.95 -45.05
C THR A 350 -57.80 -8.79 -45.00
N ALA A 351 -57.72 -10.13 -45.03
CA ALA A 351 -58.92 -10.96 -45.12
C ALA A 351 -58.83 -12.24 -44.28
N ASN A 352 -58.82 -12.07 -42.95
CA ASN A 352 -59.57 -12.87 -41.96
C ASN A 352 -58.98 -12.59 -40.56
N ASN A 353 -59.74 -11.87 -39.74
CA ASN A 353 -59.42 -11.56 -38.33
C ASN A 353 -59.49 -12.81 -37.45
N ASN A 354 -58.56 -13.76 -37.64
CA ASN A 354 -58.06 -14.56 -36.55
C ASN A 354 -56.72 -13.96 -36.15
N TYR A 355 -56.72 -13.29 -35.00
CA TYR A 355 -55.55 -12.69 -34.39
C TYR A 355 -54.35 -13.64 -34.49
N GLY A 356 -53.27 -13.07 -35.01
CA GLY A 356 -52.18 -13.79 -35.65
C GLY A 356 -51.53 -14.85 -34.77
N LYS A 357 -50.86 -15.77 -35.46
CA LYS A 357 -49.88 -16.68 -34.89
C LYS A 357 -48.86 -15.85 -34.11
N PHE A 358 -49.12 -15.68 -32.83
CA PHE A 358 -48.17 -15.16 -31.89
C PHE A 358 -46.98 -16.11 -31.93
N THR A 359 -45.81 -15.55 -32.18
CA THR A 359 -44.59 -16.33 -32.08
C THR A 359 -44.52 -16.89 -30.63
N PRO A 360 -43.90 -18.05 -30.40
CA PRO A 360 -43.83 -18.68 -29.07
C PRO A 360 -43.44 -17.68 -27.95
N GLU A 361 -42.67 -16.66 -28.30
CA GLU A 361 -42.17 -15.59 -27.45
C GLU A 361 -43.27 -14.60 -27.00
N PHE A 362 -44.21 -14.21 -27.87
CA PHE A 362 -45.37 -13.41 -27.44
C PHE A 362 -46.28 -14.25 -26.54
N ALA A 363 -46.42 -15.55 -26.81
CA ALA A 363 -47.16 -16.45 -25.93
C ALA A 363 -46.48 -16.62 -24.55
N MET A 364 -45.15 -16.68 -24.50
CA MET A 364 -44.38 -16.73 -23.24
C MET A 364 -44.49 -15.42 -22.45
N MET A 365 -44.31 -14.28 -23.12
CA MET A 365 -44.51 -12.97 -22.49
C MET A 365 -45.96 -12.77 -22.04
N GLN A 366 -46.95 -13.17 -22.83
CA GLN A 366 -48.36 -13.07 -22.46
C GLN A 366 -48.75 -14.08 -21.37
N SER A 367 -48.06 -15.22 -21.25
CA SER A 367 -48.26 -16.15 -20.13
C SER A 367 -47.64 -15.61 -18.84
N ALA A 368 -46.45 -15.02 -18.92
CA ALA A 368 -45.80 -14.34 -17.80
C ALA A 368 -46.60 -13.09 -17.37
N LEU A 369 -47.07 -12.27 -18.31
CA LEU A 369 -47.92 -11.09 -18.08
C LEU A 369 -49.36 -11.46 -17.72
N GLY A 370 -49.87 -12.60 -18.19
CA GLY A 370 -51.21 -13.12 -17.91
C GLY A 370 -51.37 -13.54 -16.45
N ALA A 371 -50.28 -13.87 -15.77
CA ALA A 371 -50.24 -14.02 -14.32
C ALA A 371 -50.50 -12.69 -13.57
N PHE A 372 -50.29 -11.53 -14.22
CA PHE A 372 -50.47 -10.19 -13.65
C PHE A 372 -51.72 -9.45 -14.15
N THR A 373 -52.30 -9.89 -15.27
CA THR A 373 -53.35 -9.16 -16.00
C THR A 373 -54.61 -9.99 -16.21
N GLY A 374 -55.09 -10.68 -15.16
CA GLY A 374 -56.50 -11.11 -15.01
C GLY A 374 -57.10 -12.09 -16.03
N ALA A 375 -56.46 -12.39 -17.16
CA ALA A 375 -57.11 -13.10 -18.27
C ALA A 375 -57.34 -14.60 -17.98
N ASN A 376 -56.69 -15.17 -16.95
CA ASN A 376 -56.84 -16.57 -16.55
C ASN A 376 -57.12 -16.76 -15.04
N GLY A 377 -57.74 -15.77 -14.38
CA GLY A 377 -58.12 -15.89 -12.96
C GLY A 377 -57.04 -15.54 -11.93
N GLY A 378 -55.95 -14.88 -12.36
CA GLY A 378 -54.95 -14.28 -11.46
C GLY A 378 -55.34 -12.86 -11.00
N ALA A 379 -54.90 -12.47 -9.81
CA ALA A 379 -55.24 -11.20 -9.16
C ALA A 379 -54.82 -9.97 -10.01
N SER A 380 -55.78 -9.06 -10.24
CA SER A 380 -55.56 -7.77 -10.90
C SER A 380 -54.81 -6.80 -9.98
N LEU A 381 -53.59 -6.40 -10.36
CA LEU A 381 -52.78 -5.42 -9.61
C LEU A 381 -53.07 -3.95 -9.98
N PHE A 382 -53.89 -3.67 -11.01
CA PHE A 382 -54.27 -2.29 -11.37
C PHE A 382 -55.71 -2.20 -11.85
N ASN A 383 -56.65 -1.97 -10.93
CA ASN A 383 -57.91 -1.32 -11.28
C ASN A 383 -57.68 0.18 -11.32
N TYR A 384 -57.51 0.75 -12.51
CA TYR A 384 -57.66 2.20 -12.68
C TYR A 384 -59.12 2.57 -12.36
N PRO A 385 -59.40 3.54 -11.47
CA PRO A 385 -60.76 4.01 -11.25
C PRO A 385 -61.19 4.88 -12.44
N SER A 386 -61.93 4.29 -13.38
CA SER A 386 -62.60 5.04 -14.45
C SER A 386 -64.03 5.40 -14.02
N THR A 387 -64.19 6.23 -13.00
CA THR A 387 -65.45 6.92 -12.76
C THR A 387 -65.19 8.28 -12.15
N ALA A 388 -65.48 9.32 -12.94
CA ALA A 388 -65.65 10.68 -12.48
C ALA A 388 -66.61 10.70 -11.29
N VAL A 389 -66.29 11.51 -10.28
CA VAL A 389 -67.17 11.85 -9.16
C VAL A 389 -68.35 12.67 -9.68
N PRO A 390 -69.61 12.28 -9.38
CA PRO A 390 -70.71 13.22 -9.33
C PRO A 390 -71.37 13.15 -7.94
N GLY A 391 -71.14 14.20 -7.14
CA GLY A 391 -71.99 14.60 -6.02
C GLY A 391 -72.09 13.63 -4.83
N LEU A 392 -71.29 13.89 -3.79
CA LEU A 392 -71.72 14.21 -2.42
C LEU A 392 -70.49 14.47 -1.56
#